data_AF-A0A0S8JGZ8-F1
#
_entry.id   AF-A0A0S8JGZ8-F1
#
_cell.length_a   1.000
_cell.length_b   1.000
_cell.length_c   1.000
_cell.angle_alpha   90.00
_cell.angle_beta   90.00
_cell.angle_gamma   90.00
#
_symmetry.space_group_name_H-M   'P 1'
#
loop_
_entity.id
_entity.type
_entity.pdbx_description
1 polymer ?
#
loop_
_entity_poly.entity_id
_entity_poly.type
_entity_poly.pdbx_seq_one_letter_code
_entity_poly.pdbx_strand_id
1 'polypeptide(L)'
;MGVDVFWQDELDVDDYEPAYAEKYQERMHWHYGKKIVKVAELCARSDDLFVVYLTCFRCSPDSFLISYVKDIMTHYDRPFLILQLDELSSDVGYVTRIEAGLRSFECFLREKKEKATPQAVVRARDDRLEKGDTVLVPYIDVLVSEFWTKCFNRAGYDAVLLDPSARALNTGYQYASGGECMPLVSILGSAVEKVKERRLDPRRTFFHMPTVCIACNFAQFPILADLVFQSAGLDGLKIGLTNTLTPGKL
;
A
#
# COMPACT_ATOMS: atom_id res chain seq x y z
N MET A 1 -27.01 12.93 -14.56
CA MET A 1 -27.26 11.58 -13.99
C MET A 1 -27.93 11.62 -12.61
N GLY A 2 -28.53 12.75 -12.17
CA GLY A 2 -29.40 12.77 -10.98
C GLY A 2 -28.72 12.50 -9.63
N VAL A 3 -27.39 12.62 -9.56
CA VAL A 3 -26.59 12.43 -8.35
C VAL A 3 -25.94 13.75 -7.95
N ASP A 4 -25.81 13.96 -6.64
CA ASP A 4 -25.02 15.06 -6.10
C ASP A 4 -23.54 14.70 -6.13
N VAL A 5 -22.70 15.67 -6.48
CA VAL A 5 -21.25 15.50 -6.59
C VAL A 5 -20.59 16.43 -5.60
N PHE A 6 -19.74 15.86 -4.75
CA PHE A 6 -18.95 16.59 -3.78
C PHE A 6 -17.47 16.38 -4.08
N TRP A 7 -16.72 17.48 -4.13
CA TRP A 7 -15.27 17.44 -4.18
C TRP A 7 -14.71 17.13 -2.79
N GLN A 8 -13.51 16.56 -2.76
CA GLN A 8 -12.84 16.23 -1.48
C GLN A 8 -12.67 17.44 -0.55
N ASP A 9 -12.67 18.66 -1.10
CA ASP A 9 -12.51 19.91 -0.34
C ASP A 9 -13.82 20.43 0.26
N GLU A 10 -14.97 19.92 -0.21
CA GLU A 10 -16.29 20.22 0.36
C GLU A 10 -16.61 19.32 1.56
N LEU A 11 -15.81 18.26 1.77
CA LEU A 11 -15.92 17.36 2.91
C LEU A 11 -14.96 17.83 4.01
N ASP A 12 -15.52 18.25 5.15
CA ASP A 12 -14.75 18.56 6.35
C ASP A 12 -14.29 17.26 7.01
N VAL A 13 -12.96 17.08 7.05
CA VAL A 13 -12.29 15.90 7.60
C VAL A 13 -11.20 16.28 8.61
N ASP A 14 -11.20 17.53 9.08
CA ASP A 14 -10.17 18.03 10.00
C ASP A 14 -10.26 17.30 11.34
N ASP A 15 -11.47 17.14 11.87
CA ASP A 15 -11.76 16.39 13.10
C ASP A 15 -12.02 14.89 12.86
N TYR A 16 -11.90 14.42 11.61
CA TYR A 16 -12.10 13.01 11.30
C TYR A 16 -10.83 12.19 11.60
N GLU A 17 -10.97 11.27 12.55
CA GLU A 17 -9.96 10.27 12.89
C GLU A 17 -10.24 8.94 12.16
N PRO A 18 -9.39 8.57 11.19
CA PRO A 18 -9.52 7.30 10.49
C PRO A 18 -9.07 6.14 11.38
N ALA A 19 -9.80 5.04 11.34
CA ALA A 19 -9.40 3.82 12.01
C ALA A 19 -8.47 3.01 11.10
N TYR A 20 -8.92 2.70 9.87
CA TYR A 20 -8.21 1.79 8.99
C TYR A 20 -7.16 2.50 8.12
N ALA A 21 -7.45 3.72 7.66
CA ALA A 21 -6.59 4.51 6.79
C ALA A 21 -5.41 5.16 7.52
N GLU A 22 -5.37 5.11 8.85
CA GLU A 22 -4.28 5.66 9.66
C GLU A 22 -2.92 5.05 9.27
N LYS A 23 -2.87 3.72 9.01
CA LYS A 23 -1.67 3.01 8.55
C LYS A 23 -1.02 3.64 7.30
N TYR A 24 -1.81 4.31 6.46
CA TYR A 24 -1.31 4.99 5.26
C TYR A 24 -0.74 6.38 5.57
N GLN A 25 -1.25 7.05 6.59
CA GLN A 25 -0.91 8.46 6.87
C GLN A 25 0.39 8.64 7.64
N GLU A 26 0.72 7.70 8.53
CA GLU A 26 1.86 7.81 9.45
C GLU A 26 3.18 8.14 8.74
N ARG A 27 3.37 7.60 7.53
CA ARG A 27 4.63 7.74 6.76
C ARG A 27 4.46 8.56 5.49
N MET A 28 3.27 9.11 5.27
CA MET A 28 2.95 9.88 4.07
C MET A 28 3.36 11.33 4.28
N HIS A 29 4.13 11.89 3.34
CA HIS A 29 4.51 13.31 3.39
C HIS A 29 3.59 14.20 2.53
N TRP A 30 2.77 13.61 1.67
CA TRP A 30 1.82 14.35 0.84
C TRP A 30 0.59 14.77 1.64
N HIS A 31 0.38 16.09 1.76
CA HIS A 31 -0.78 16.65 2.42
C HIS A 31 -2.10 16.13 1.81
N TYR A 32 -2.26 16.25 0.49
CA TYR A 32 -3.46 15.77 -0.20
C TYR A 32 -3.62 14.25 -0.17
N GLY A 33 -2.52 13.50 -0.19
CA GLY A 33 -2.59 12.04 -0.05
C GLY A 33 -3.21 11.62 1.28
N LYS A 34 -2.85 12.29 2.39
CA LYS A 34 -3.48 12.05 3.69
C LYS A 34 -4.97 12.37 3.66
N LYS A 35 -5.34 13.51 3.07
CA LYS A 35 -6.74 13.91 2.92
C LYS A 35 -7.54 12.88 2.09
N ILE A 36 -6.99 12.42 0.97
CA ILE A 36 -7.63 11.43 0.09
C ILE A 36 -7.94 10.13 0.85
N VAL A 37 -6.97 9.57 1.60
CA VAL A 37 -7.23 8.32 2.34
C VAL A 37 -8.19 8.52 3.51
N LYS A 38 -8.20 9.69 4.15
CA LYS A 38 -9.21 10.06 5.17
C LYS A 38 -10.62 10.10 4.57
N VAL A 39 -10.79 10.86 3.48
CA VAL A 39 -12.06 10.98 2.76
C VAL A 39 -12.53 9.62 2.24
N ALA A 40 -11.60 8.79 1.76
CA ALA A 40 -11.92 7.44 1.32
C ALA A 40 -12.53 6.61 2.46
N GLU A 41 -11.93 6.61 3.65
CA GLU A 41 -12.51 5.89 4.79
C GLU A 41 -13.83 6.50 5.27
N LEU A 42 -13.94 7.84 5.29
CA LEU A 42 -15.19 8.52 5.64
C LEU A 42 -16.33 8.07 4.72
N CYS A 43 -16.12 8.12 3.40
CA CYS A 43 -17.10 7.69 2.41
C CYS A 43 -17.39 6.18 2.56
N ALA A 44 -16.38 5.37 2.85
CA ALA A 44 -16.57 3.93 3.03
C ALA A 44 -17.45 3.59 4.25
N ARG A 45 -17.45 4.44 5.27
CA ARG A 45 -18.28 4.28 6.48
C ARG A 45 -19.64 4.98 6.40
N SER A 46 -19.84 5.81 5.37
CA SER A 46 -21.08 6.55 5.15
C SER A 46 -22.12 5.68 4.44
N ASP A 47 -23.39 6.02 4.57
CA ASP A 47 -24.47 5.21 3.98
C ASP A 47 -24.57 5.43 2.46
N ASP A 48 -24.52 6.69 2.05
CA ASP A 48 -24.89 7.18 0.72
C ASP A 48 -23.74 7.88 -0.02
N LEU A 49 -22.55 7.94 0.57
CA LEU A 49 -21.35 8.44 -0.10
C LEU A 49 -20.56 7.31 -0.77
N PHE A 50 -20.15 7.54 -2.01
CA PHE A 50 -19.35 6.63 -2.81
C PHE A 50 -18.14 7.36 -3.38
N VAL A 51 -17.02 6.65 -3.51
CA VAL A 51 -15.78 7.25 -4.02
C VAL A 51 -15.65 7.06 -5.52
N VAL A 52 -15.44 8.19 -6.19
CA VAL A 52 -14.92 8.26 -7.56
C VAL A 52 -13.54 8.90 -7.48
N TYR A 53 -12.48 8.10 -7.57
CA TYR A 53 -11.11 8.58 -7.50
C TYR A 53 -10.57 8.89 -8.89
N LEU A 54 -10.41 10.17 -9.19
CA LEU A 54 -9.80 10.68 -10.41
C LEU A 54 -8.28 10.79 -10.22
N THR A 55 -7.51 10.17 -11.10
CA THR A 55 -6.05 10.08 -10.99
C THR A 55 -5.38 10.19 -12.35
N CYS A 56 -4.10 10.58 -12.39
CA CYS A 56 -3.30 10.62 -13.63
C CYS A 56 -2.31 9.45 -13.69
N PHE A 57 -2.09 8.90 -14.89
CA PHE A 57 -1.13 7.81 -15.08
C PHE A 57 0.29 8.23 -14.66
N ARG A 58 0.97 7.39 -13.87
CA ARG A 58 2.33 7.61 -13.34
C ARG A 58 2.52 8.92 -12.55
N CYS A 59 1.45 9.47 -12.00
CA CYS A 59 1.57 10.51 -10.99
C CYS A 59 2.15 9.89 -9.70
N SER A 60 3.35 10.33 -9.31
CA SER A 60 4.14 9.75 -8.20
C SER A 60 3.32 9.45 -6.93
N PRO A 61 2.59 10.40 -6.31
CA PRO A 61 1.78 10.11 -5.12
C PRO A 61 0.62 9.15 -5.41
N ASP A 62 -0.10 9.37 -6.52
CA ASP A 62 -1.29 8.60 -6.86
C ASP A 62 -0.99 7.12 -7.11
N SER A 63 0.21 6.81 -7.60
CA SER A 63 0.62 5.42 -7.82
C SER A 63 0.53 4.55 -6.57
N PHE A 64 0.69 5.13 -5.38
CA PHE A 64 0.50 4.47 -4.10
C PHE A 64 -0.96 4.58 -3.63
N LEU A 65 -1.57 5.77 -3.77
CA LEU A 65 -2.92 6.03 -3.31
C LEU A 65 -3.97 5.14 -4.00
N ILE A 66 -3.77 4.78 -5.27
CA ILE A 66 -4.66 3.82 -5.96
C ILE A 66 -4.76 2.52 -5.17
N SER A 67 -3.63 1.96 -4.73
CA SER A 67 -3.59 0.72 -3.97
C SER A 67 -4.21 0.89 -2.57
N TYR A 68 -4.01 2.06 -1.94
CA TYR A 68 -4.55 2.35 -0.61
C TYR A 68 -6.06 2.57 -0.62
N VAL A 69 -6.58 3.34 -1.58
CA VAL A 69 -8.03 3.54 -1.74
C VAL A 69 -8.71 2.20 -2.06
N LYS A 70 -8.12 1.39 -2.95
CA LYS A 70 -8.63 0.03 -3.22
C LYS A 70 -8.71 -0.80 -1.94
N ASP A 71 -7.63 -0.84 -1.17
CA ASP A 71 -7.57 -1.60 0.08
C ASP A 71 -8.61 -1.12 1.11
N ILE A 72 -8.73 0.20 1.31
CA ILE A 72 -9.75 0.78 2.20
C ILE A 72 -11.15 0.36 1.76
N MET A 73 -11.47 0.53 0.48
CA MET A 73 -12.81 0.23 -0.03
C MET A 73 -13.15 -1.26 0.03
N THR A 74 -12.19 -2.13 -0.33
CA THR A 74 -12.34 -3.58 -0.22
C THR A 74 -12.50 -4.02 1.24
N HIS A 75 -11.75 -3.42 2.17
CA HIS A 75 -11.86 -3.72 3.60
C HIS A 75 -13.25 -3.42 4.16
N TYR A 76 -13.88 -2.33 3.72
CA TYR A 76 -15.26 -1.97 4.12
C TYR A 76 -16.34 -2.58 3.22
N ASP A 77 -15.98 -3.41 2.24
CA ASP A 77 -16.89 -3.99 1.24
C ASP A 77 -17.74 -2.91 0.53
N ARG A 78 -17.10 -1.79 0.17
CA ARG A 78 -17.74 -0.64 -0.48
C ARG A 78 -17.36 -0.57 -1.95
N PRO A 79 -18.32 -0.37 -2.87
CA PRO A 79 -18.01 -0.14 -4.27
C PRO A 79 -17.39 1.25 -4.46
N PHE A 80 -16.50 1.35 -5.42
CA PHE A 80 -15.79 2.58 -5.77
C PHE A 80 -15.44 2.56 -7.26
N LEU A 81 -15.15 3.73 -7.82
CA LEU A 81 -14.71 3.89 -9.20
C LEU A 81 -13.35 4.59 -9.21
N ILE A 82 -12.38 4.04 -9.95
CA ILE A 82 -11.11 4.72 -10.22
C ILE A 82 -11.07 5.10 -11.69
N LEU A 83 -10.93 6.39 -11.97
CA LEU A 83 -10.81 6.93 -13.31
C LEU A 83 -9.38 7.44 -13.49
N GLN A 84 -8.61 6.71 -14.29
CA GLN A 84 -7.27 7.13 -14.66
C GLN A 84 -7.31 7.95 -15.96
N LEU A 85 -6.79 9.17 -15.89
CA LEU A 85 -6.62 10.10 -16.99
C LEU A 85 -5.36 9.73 -17.79
N ASP A 86 -5.54 9.61 -19.10
CA ASP A 86 -4.49 9.40 -20.10
C ASP A 86 -4.75 10.34 -21.28
N GLU A 87 -3.72 11.02 -21.80
CA GLU A 87 -3.85 12.06 -22.83
C GLU A 87 -4.47 11.55 -24.15
N LEU A 88 -4.45 10.24 -24.37
CA LEU A 88 -4.97 9.58 -25.58
C LEU A 88 -6.37 8.98 -25.41
N SER A 89 -7.03 9.20 -24.27
CA SER A 89 -8.34 8.63 -23.96
C SER A 89 -9.50 9.41 -24.59
N SER A 90 -10.51 8.71 -25.10
CA SER A 90 -11.71 9.33 -25.66
C SER A 90 -12.78 9.59 -24.59
N ASP A 91 -13.48 10.72 -24.70
CA ASP A 91 -14.52 11.15 -23.75
C ASP A 91 -15.63 10.08 -23.56
N VAL A 92 -15.97 9.36 -24.62
CA VAL A 92 -16.97 8.28 -24.61
C VAL A 92 -16.59 7.16 -23.64
N GLY A 93 -15.29 6.87 -23.48
CA GLY A 93 -14.81 5.83 -22.57
C GLY A 93 -15.08 6.17 -21.10
N TYR A 94 -14.99 7.45 -20.72
CA TYR A 94 -15.24 7.89 -19.34
C TYR A 94 -16.72 7.89 -19.00
N VAL A 95 -17.58 8.37 -19.91
CA VAL A 95 -19.04 8.40 -19.69
C VAL A 95 -19.57 7.01 -19.36
N THR A 96 -19.24 6.00 -20.17
CA THR A 96 -19.69 4.62 -19.95
C THR A 96 -19.20 4.04 -18.62
N ARG A 97 -17.96 4.38 -18.20
CA ARG A 97 -17.42 3.93 -16.90
C ARG A 97 -18.13 4.57 -15.72
N ILE A 98 -18.46 5.85 -15.84
CA ILE A 98 -19.23 6.59 -14.83
C ILE A 98 -20.65 6.00 -14.73
N GLU A 99 -21.32 5.78 -15.87
CA GLU A 99 -22.66 5.16 -15.89
C GLU A 99 -22.67 3.78 -15.24
N ALA A 100 -21.68 2.94 -15.56
CA ALA A 100 -21.51 1.63 -14.95
C ALA A 100 -21.26 1.73 -13.44
N GLY A 101 -20.38 2.64 -13.01
CA GLY A 101 -20.08 2.88 -11.59
C GLY A 101 -21.32 3.33 -10.80
N LEU A 102 -22.06 4.31 -11.33
CA LEU A 102 -23.32 4.77 -10.73
C LEU A 102 -24.33 3.64 -10.60
N ARG A 103 -24.45 2.79 -11.63
CA ARG A 103 -25.33 1.62 -11.56
C ARG A 103 -24.92 0.63 -10.47
N SER A 104 -23.62 0.40 -10.28
CA SER A 104 -23.12 -0.41 -9.17
C SER A 104 -23.45 0.18 -7.81
N PHE A 105 -23.36 1.50 -7.65
CA PHE A 105 -23.72 2.20 -6.41
C PHE A 105 -25.21 2.09 -6.10
N GLU A 106 -26.08 2.27 -7.10
CA GLU A 106 -27.53 2.07 -6.96
C GLU A 106 -27.89 0.65 -6.51
N CYS A 107 -27.27 -0.37 -7.12
CA CYS A 107 -27.48 -1.76 -6.73
C CYS A 107 -27.07 -2.00 -5.28
N PHE A 108 -25.90 -1.49 -4.87
CA PHE A 108 -25.40 -1.61 -3.51
C PHE A 108 -26.35 -0.98 -2.47
N LEU A 109 -26.88 0.22 -2.73
CA LEU A 109 -27.84 0.88 -1.85
C LEU A 109 -29.14 0.08 -1.66
N ARG A 110 -29.56 -0.70 -2.67
CA ARG A 110 -30.75 -1.56 -2.59
C ARG A 110 -30.55 -2.80 -1.73
N GLU A 111 -29.32 -3.30 -1.65
CA GLU A 111 -29.00 -4.56 -0.96
C GLU A 111 -29.00 -4.44 0.58
N LYS A 112 -29.12 -3.23 1.15
CA LYS A 112 -29.14 -2.96 2.61
C LYS A 112 -28.14 -3.82 3.39
N LYS A 113 -26.84 -3.63 3.14
CA LYS A 113 -25.78 -4.26 3.93
C LYS A 113 -25.67 -3.62 5.31
N GLU A 114 -25.40 -4.44 6.32
CA GLU A 114 -25.06 -3.97 7.67
C GLU A 114 -23.76 -3.15 7.64
N LYS A 115 -23.69 -2.12 8.48
CA LYS A 115 -22.52 -1.25 8.57
C LYS A 115 -21.32 -2.01 9.13
N ALA A 116 -20.14 -1.68 8.63
CA ALA A 116 -18.91 -2.06 9.30
C ALA A 116 -18.84 -1.40 10.69
N THR A 117 -18.67 -2.21 11.73
CA THR A 117 -18.52 -1.79 13.12
C THR A 117 -17.29 -0.86 13.26
N PRO A 118 -17.32 0.16 14.14
CA PRO A 118 -16.12 0.92 14.49
C PRO A 118 -14.97 0.00 14.87
N GLN A 119 -13.81 0.23 14.25
CA GLN A 119 -12.63 -0.60 14.40
C GLN A 119 -11.56 0.10 15.23
N ALA A 120 -10.68 -0.71 15.84
CA ALA A 120 -9.45 -0.21 16.41
C ALA A 120 -8.57 0.40 15.30
N VAL A 121 -7.82 1.43 15.67
CA VAL A 121 -6.87 2.09 14.75
C VAL A 121 -5.82 1.08 14.27
N VAL A 122 -5.70 0.92 12.96
CA VAL A 122 -4.69 0.09 12.32
C VAL A 122 -3.46 0.94 12.03
N ARG A 123 -2.32 0.49 12.55
CA ARG A 123 -1.03 1.21 12.50
C ARG A 123 -0.13 0.63 11.41
N ALA A 124 0.79 1.42 10.86
CA ALA A 124 1.75 0.92 9.89
C ALA A 124 2.71 -0.07 10.57
N ARG A 125 2.97 -1.21 9.93
CA ARG A 125 3.83 -2.24 10.53
C ARG A 125 5.27 -1.79 10.67
N ASP A 126 5.84 -2.11 11.83
CA ASP A 126 7.26 -2.01 12.16
C ASP A 126 7.57 -3.08 13.21
N ASP A 127 7.67 -4.30 12.72
CA ASP A 127 7.85 -5.49 13.53
C ASP A 127 9.27 -5.55 14.11
N ARG A 128 9.39 -6.26 15.24
CA ARG A 128 10.69 -6.50 15.85
C ARG A 128 11.38 -7.67 15.15
N LEU A 129 12.67 -7.51 14.89
CA LEU A 129 13.52 -8.60 14.46
C LEU A 129 13.78 -9.55 15.65
N GLU A 130 13.46 -10.83 15.50
CA GLU A 130 13.60 -11.85 16.54
C GLU A 130 14.71 -12.85 16.22
N LYS A 131 15.31 -13.43 17.26
CA LYS A 131 16.39 -14.41 17.09
C LYS A 131 15.86 -15.62 16.31
N GLY A 132 16.56 -15.97 15.24
CA GLY A 132 16.21 -17.09 14.37
C GLY A 132 15.26 -16.73 13.23
N ASP A 133 14.97 -15.44 13.02
CA ASP A 133 14.36 -14.95 11.78
C ASP A 133 15.38 -14.98 10.63
N THR A 134 14.90 -15.24 9.42
CA THR A 134 15.64 -15.02 8.16
C THR A 134 15.39 -13.59 7.69
N VAL A 135 16.44 -12.82 7.44
CA VAL A 135 16.37 -11.41 7.05
C VAL A 135 16.48 -11.28 5.53
N LEU A 136 15.46 -10.73 4.89
CA LEU A 136 15.50 -10.35 3.48
C LEU A 136 16.03 -8.92 3.36
N VAL A 137 17.18 -8.76 2.71
CA VAL A 137 17.84 -7.46 2.51
C VAL A 137 17.58 -7.00 1.06
N PRO A 138 16.95 -5.83 0.85
CA PRO A 138 16.64 -5.34 -0.49
C PRO A 138 17.90 -4.93 -1.21
N TYR A 139 17.91 -5.17 -2.52
CA TYR A 139 18.97 -4.67 -3.40
C TYR A 139 18.68 -3.22 -3.78
N ILE A 140 19.25 -2.28 -3.02
CA ILE A 140 19.11 -0.84 -3.29
C ILE A 140 20.35 -0.32 -4.00
N ASP A 141 21.52 -0.73 -3.49
CA ASP A 141 22.84 -0.47 -4.04
C ASP A 141 23.75 -1.65 -3.70
N VAL A 142 24.74 -1.95 -4.55
CA VAL A 142 25.64 -3.09 -4.35
C VAL A 142 26.39 -3.02 -3.03
N LEU A 143 26.98 -1.87 -2.69
CA LEU A 143 27.81 -1.73 -1.49
C LEU A 143 26.94 -1.72 -0.24
N VAL A 144 25.86 -0.95 -0.26
CA VAL A 144 24.98 -0.78 0.92
C VAL A 144 24.27 -2.09 1.26
N SER A 145 23.74 -2.79 0.25
CA SER A 145 22.96 -4.01 0.47
C SER A 145 23.87 -5.18 0.90
N GLU A 146 25.06 -5.30 0.33
CA GLU A 146 26.06 -6.27 0.79
C GLU A 146 26.52 -5.97 2.21
N PHE A 147 26.79 -4.70 2.52
CA PHE A 147 27.16 -4.27 3.87
C PHE A 147 26.11 -4.69 4.91
N TRP A 148 24.83 -4.33 4.71
CA TRP A 148 23.75 -4.74 5.61
C TRP A 148 23.64 -6.25 5.73
N THR A 149 23.73 -6.98 4.62
CA THR A 149 23.69 -8.45 4.61
C THR A 149 24.81 -9.02 5.48
N LYS A 150 26.05 -8.51 5.38
CA LYS A 150 27.16 -8.95 6.22
C LYS A 150 26.98 -8.55 7.69
N CYS A 151 26.42 -7.38 7.97
CA CYS A 151 26.13 -6.94 9.34
C CYS A 151 25.12 -7.86 10.04
N PHE A 152 23.99 -8.19 9.39
CA PHE A 152 23.00 -9.12 9.95
C PHE A 152 23.59 -10.52 10.16
N ASN A 153 24.35 -11.04 9.20
CA ASN A 153 25.05 -12.32 9.33
C ASN A 153 26.04 -12.31 10.50
N ARG A 154 26.82 -11.23 10.66
CA ARG A 154 27.76 -11.08 11.79
C ARG A 154 27.06 -11.02 13.14
N ALA A 155 25.84 -10.47 13.17
CA ALA A 155 24.97 -10.42 14.35
C ALA A 155 24.24 -11.76 14.62
N GLY A 156 24.39 -12.77 13.75
CA GLY A 156 23.88 -14.13 13.95
C GLY A 156 22.51 -14.41 13.33
N TYR A 157 22.04 -13.56 12.42
CA TYR A 157 20.82 -13.81 11.62
C TYR A 157 21.17 -14.45 10.28
N ASP A 158 20.27 -15.25 9.72
CA ASP A 158 20.38 -15.71 8.32
C ASP A 158 19.92 -14.59 7.39
N ALA A 159 20.86 -13.80 6.87
CA ALA A 159 20.53 -12.68 5.99
C ALA A 159 20.75 -13.02 4.52
N VAL A 160 19.70 -12.81 3.74
CA VAL A 160 19.61 -13.12 2.31
C VAL A 160 19.46 -11.82 1.54
N LEU A 161 20.46 -11.50 0.72
CA LEU A 161 20.37 -10.41 -0.25
C LEU A 161 19.36 -10.80 -1.33
N LEU A 162 18.38 -9.93 -1.56
CA LEU A 162 17.44 -10.04 -2.67
C LEU A 162 18.16 -9.77 -3.99
N ASP A 163 17.80 -10.49 -5.04
CA ASP A 163 18.38 -10.34 -6.37
C ASP A 163 17.32 -9.78 -7.34
N PRO A 164 17.58 -8.61 -7.97
CA PRO A 164 16.71 -8.11 -9.01
C PRO A 164 16.84 -9.00 -10.26
N SER A 165 15.71 -9.34 -10.86
CA SER A 165 15.66 -10.12 -12.10
C SER A 165 14.41 -9.76 -12.90
N ALA A 166 14.39 -10.11 -14.19
CA ALA A 166 13.19 -9.95 -15.02
C ALA A 166 11.98 -10.71 -14.43
N ARG A 167 12.24 -11.89 -13.84
CA ARG A 167 11.23 -12.67 -13.13
C ARG A 167 10.69 -11.91 -11.91
N ALA A 168 11.58 -11.36 -11.08
CA ALA A 168 11.18 -10.56 -9.93
C ALA A 168 10.34 -9.34 -10.34
N LEU A 169 10.74 -8.62 -11.39
CA LEU A 169 9.94 -7.50 -11.93
C LEU A 169 8.55 -7.95 -12.36
N ASN A 170 8.45 -9.05 -13.12
CA ASN A 170 7.16 -9.59 -13.55
C ASN A 170 6.28 -9.99 -12.36
N THR A 171 6.84 -10.65 -11.34
CA THR A 171 6.14 -10.98 -10.11
C THR A 171 5.68 -9.71 -9.38
N GLY A 172 6.54 -8.68 -9.28
CA GLY A 172 6.18 -7.41 -8.65
C GLY A 172 4.98 -6.72 -9.33
N TYR A 173 4.94 -6.68 -10.66
CA TYR A 173 3.84 -6.08 -11.41
C TYR A 173 2.51 -6.84 -11.30
N GLN A 174 2.51 -8.09 -10.80
CA GLN A 174 1.26 -8.80 -10.50
C GLN A 174 0.55 -8.22 -9.27
N TYR A 175 1.27 -7.53 -8.38
CA TYR A 175 0.72 -7.01 -7.12
C TYR A 175 0.75 -5.48 -7.03
N ALA A 176 1.62 -4.82 -7.79
CA ALA A 176 1.69 -3.37 -7.88
C ALA A 176 0.63 -2.82 -8.86
N SER A 177 0.25 -1.55 -8.74
CA SER A 177 -0.66 -0.91 -9.69
C SER A 177 -0.01 -0.64 -11.06
N GLY A 178 1.32 -0.63 -11.12
CA GLY A 178 2.12 -0.36 -12.33
C GLY A 178 2.44 1.12 -12.53
N GLY A 179 1.96 1.99 -11.65
CA GLY A 179 2.33 3.41 -11.60
C GLY A 179 3.54 3.69 -10.69
N GLU A 180 3.89 2.75 -9.80
CA GLU A 180 4.94 2.92 -8.80
C GLU A 180 6.33 2.88 -9.45
N CYS A 181 7.34 3.40 -8.73
CA CYS A 181 8.71 3.36 -9.21
C CYS A 181 9.19 1.90 -9.38
N MET A 182 9.79 1.62 -10.53
CA MET A 182 10.30 0.28 -10.86
C MET A 182 11.21 -0.36 -9.79
N PRO A 183 12.07 0.39 -9.06
CA PRO A 183 12.86 -0.18 -7.98
C PRO A 183 12.01 -0.83 -6.88
N LEU A 184 10.89 -0.22 -6.49
CA LEU A 184 9.97 -0.81 -5.52
C LEU A 184 9.38 -2.12 -6.04
N VAL A 185 8.89 -2.10 -7.28
CA VAL A 185 8.31 -3.29 -7.94
C VAL A 185 9.33 -4.43 -7.95
N SER A 186 10.59 -4.13 -8.29
CA SER A 186 11.67 -5.11 -8.27
C SER A 186 11.92 -5.64 -6.85
N ILE A 187 12.02 -4.77 -5.84
CA ILE A 187 12.29 -5.16 -4.45
C ILE A 187 11.19 -6.08 -3.92
N LEU A 188 9.92 -5.71 -4.09
CA LEU A 188 8.78 -6.50 -3.62
C LEU A 188 8.70 -7.85 -4.36
N GLY A 189 8.87 -7.83 -5.68
CA GLY A 189 8.90 -9.03 -6.49
C GLY A 189 10.03 -9.97 -6.09
N SER A 190 11.25 -9.45 -5.88
CA SER A 190 12.38 -10.24 -5.40
C SER A 190 12.12 -10.83 -4.01
N ALA A 191 11.48 -10.09 -3.10
CA ALA A 191 11.12 -10.60 -1.78
C ALA A 191 10.12 -11.76 -1.89
N VAL A 192 9.04 -11.60 -2.65
CA VAL A 192 8.03 -12.65 -2.88
C VAL A 192 8.66 -13.89 -3.51
N GLU A 193 9.47 -13.72 -4.55
CA GLU A 193 10.16 -14.85 -5.19
C GLU A 193 11.14 -15.54 -4.25
N LYS A 194 11.91 -14.79 -3.44
CA LYS A 194 12.89 -15.38 -2.53
C LYS A 194 12.24 -16.22 -1.43
N VAL A 195 11.12 -15.74 -0.88
CA VAL A 195 10.33 -16.49 0.12
C VAL A 195 9.82 -17.80 -0.48
N LYS A 196 9.27 -17.76 -1.70
CA LYS A 196 8.76 -18.95 -2.41
C LYS A 196 9.88 -19.93 -2.78
N GLU A 197 10.98 -19.42 -3.33
CA GLU A 197 12.15 -20.20 -3.77
C GLU A 197 12.76 -20.98 -2.60
N ARG A 198 12.98 -20.31 -1.47
CA ARG A 198 13.57 -20.92 -0.27
C ARG A 198 12.56 -21.61 0.64
N ARG A 199 11.27 -21.55 0.32
CA ARG A 199 10.17 -22.06 1.15
C ARG A 199 10.25 -21.55 2.58
N LEU A 200 10.51 -20.25 2.73
CA LEU A 200 10.61 -19.61 4.04
C LEU A 200 9.23 -19.51 4.69
N ASP A 201 9.18 -19.68 6.01
CA ASP A 201 7.99 -19.36 6.79
C ASP A 201 7.87 -17.84 6.93
N PRO A 202 6.79 -17.19 6.42
CA PRO A 202 6.60 -15.75 6.53
C PRO A 202 6.73 -15.24 7.97
N ARG A 203 6.19 -15.97 8.95
CA ARG A 203 6.20 -15.54 10.37
C ARG A 203 7.59 -15.55 11.00
N ARG A 204 8.55 -16.24 10.37
CA ARG A 204 9.96 -16.29 10.75
C ARG A 204 10.87 -15.61 9.72
N THR A 205 10.29 -14.78 8.87
CA THR A 205 11.02 -14.04 7.85
C THR A 205 10.80 -12.56 8.06
N PHE A 206 11.86 -11.78 7.95
CA PHE A 206 11.90 -10.36 8.21
C PHE A 206 12.34 -9.60 6.97
N PHE A 207 11.42 -8.85 6.38
CA PHE A 207 11.71 -7.92 5.29
C PHE A 207 12.28 -6.63 5.86
N HIS A 208 13.59 -6.45 5.68
CA HIS A 208 14.28 -5.22 6.06
C HIS A 208 14.01 -4.15 5.00
N MET A 209 13.42 -3.01 5.37
CA MET A 209 13.24 -1.90 4.43
C MET A 209 13.78 -0.60 5.02
N PRO A 210 14.91 -0.06 4.53
CA PRO A 210 15.36 1.25 4.95
C PRO A 210 14.39 2.33 4.48
N THR A 211 14.17 3.31 5.35
CA THR A 211 13.35 4.49 5.04
C THR A 211 14.16 5.75 5.30
N VAL A 212 13.83 6.79 4.54
CA VAL A 212 14.49 8.10 4.62
C VAL A 212 13.41 9.18 4.73
N CYS A 213 13.65 10.18 5.58
CA CYS A 213 12.76 11.33 5.75
C CYS A 213 13.10 12.42 4.71
N ILE A 214 12.96 12.09 3.42
CA ILE A 214 13.11 13.03 2.30
C ILE A 214 11.83 13.02 1.46
N ALA A 215 11.65 13.96 0.55
CA ALA A 215 10.50 14.06 -0.37
C ALA A 215 10.51 12.98 -1.47
N CYS A 216 10.72 11.72 -1.07
CA CYS A 216 10.74 10.52 -1.88
C CYS A 216 9.68 9.54 -1.36
N ASN A 217 9.28 8.60 -2.21
CA ASN A 217 8.23 7.62 -1.89
C ASN A 217 8.74 6.48 -0.99
N PHE A 218 10.04 6.45 -0.64
CA PHE A 218 10.65 5.40 0.18
C PHE A 218 9.91 5.13 1.49
N ALA A 219 9.37 6.16 2.13
CA ALA A 219 8.59 6.00 3.37
C ALA A 219 7.29 5.19 3.17
N GLN A 220 6.79 5.09 1.93
CA GLN A 220 5.59 4.34 1.54
C GLN A 220 5.90 2.89 1.14
N PHE A 221 7.16 2.56 0.85
CA PHE A 221 7.57 1.21 0.45
C PHE A 221 7.16 0.13 1.46
N PRO A 222 7.44 0.27 2.77
CA PRO A 222 7.03 -0.75 3.74
C PRO A 222 5.50 -0.87 3.87
N ILE A 223 4.75 0.20 3.61
CA ILE A 223 3.28 0.16 3.66
C ILE A 223 2.75 -0.63 2.46
N LEU A 224 3.24 -0.35 1.25
CA LEU A 224 2.86 -1.12 0.07
C LEU A 224 3.35 -2.57 0.16
N ALA A 225 4.51 -2.82 0.75
CA ALA A 225 5.04 -4.16 0.97
C ALA A 225 4.05 -5.04 1.75
N ASP A 226 3.44 -4.52 2.82
CA ASP A 226 2.46 -5.25 3.62
C ASP A 226 1.25 -5.69 2.77
N LEU A 227 0.71 -4.79 1.96
CA LEU A 227 -0.39 -5.11 1.04
C LEU A 227 0.00 -6.17 0.00
N VAL A 228 1.21 -6.06 -0.57
CA VAL A 228 1.71 -7.03 -1.54
C VAL A 228 1.92 -8.39 -0.90
N PHE A 229 2.45 -8.44 0.32
CA PHE A 229 2.67 -9.70 1.03
C PHE A 229 1.36 -10.39 1.40
N GLN A 230 0.35 -9.65 1.85
CA GLN A 230 -1.00 -10.18 2.08
C GLN A 230 -1.60 -10.71 0.76
N SER A 231 -1.54 -9.93 -0.31
CA SER A 231 -2.05 -10.33 -1.64
C SER A 231 -1.31 -11.54 -2.23
N ALA A 232 -0.05 -11.73 -1.86
CA ALA A 232 0.77 -12.86 -2.28
C ALA A 232 0.59 -14.12 -1.40
N GLY A 233 -0.26 -14.06 -0.37
CA GLY A 233 -0.48 -15.14 0.59
C GLY A 233 0.69 -15.35 1.57
N LEU A 234 1.48 -14.30 1.82
CA LEU A 234 2.62 -14.29 2.74
C LEU A 234 2.23 -13.63 4.07
N ASP A 235 1.07 -14.01 4.61
CA ASP A 235 0.53 -13.43 5.83
C ASP A 235 1.48 -13.61 7.02
N GLY A 236 1.75 -12.49 7.70
CA GLY A 236 2.65 -12.46 8.85
C GLY A 236 4.14 -12.31 8.48
N LEU A 237 4.50 -12.13 7.20
CA LEU A 237 5.85 -11.69 6.83
C LEU A 237 6.17 -10.40 7.59
N LYS A 238 7.24 -10.42 8.41
CA LYS A 238 7.61 -9.27 9.26
C LYS A 238 8.18 -8.16 8.39
N ILE A 239 7.89 -6.91 8.73
CA ILE A 239 8.43 -5.73 8.06
C ILE A 239 9.07 -4.86 9.13
N GLY A 240 10.32 -4.48 8.98
CA GLY A 240 10.91 -3.52 9.90
C GLY A 240 11.87 -2.54 9.26
N LEU A 241 11.97 -1.38 9.90
CA LEU A 241 12.64 -0.20 9.34
C LEU A 241 14.01 0.03 9.98
N THR A 242 14.99 0.47 9.18
CA THR A 242 16.34 0.77 9.70
C THR A 242 16.35 1.80 10.82
N ASN A 243 15.41 2.76 10.80
CA ASN A 243 15.37 3.88 11.74
C ASN A 243 14.86 3.51 13.14
N THR A 244 14.28 2.32 13.29
CA THR A 244 13.66 1.82 14.54
C THR A 244 14.29 0.51 15.02
N LEU A 245 15.27 -0.03 14.29
CA LEU A 245 16.08 -1.19 14.70
C LEU A 245 17.04 -0.90 15.87
N THR A 246 16.86 0.20 16.62
CA THR A 246 17.65 0.51 17.80
C THR A 246 17.33 -0.52 18.91
N PRO A 247 18.32 -1.31 19.38
CA PRO A 247 18.15 -2.07 20.60
C PRO A 247 18.23 -1.10 21.78
N GLY A 248 17.07 -0.68 22.29
CA GLY A 248 16.97 0.04 23.55
C GLY A 248 16.53 1.50 23.39
N LYS A 249 15.58 1.89 24.24
CA LYS A 249 15.43 3.28 24.67
C LYS A 249 16.82 3.79 25.07
N LEU A 250 17.26 4.90 24.46
CA LEU A 250 18.30 5.74 25.06
C LEU A 250 17.74 6.39 26.33
#